data_AF-A0A7S0AQ08-F1
#
_entry.id   AF-A0A7S0AQ08-F1
#
_cell.length_a   1.000
_cell.length_b   1.000
_cell.length_c   1.000
_cell.angle_alpha   90.00
_cell.angle_beta   90.00
_cell.angle_gamma   90.00
#
_symmetry.space_group_name_H-M   'P 1'
#
loop_
_entity.id
_entity.type
_entity.pdbx_description
1 polymer ?
#
loop_
_entity_poly.entity_id
_entity_poly.type
_entity_poly.pdbx_seq_one_letter_code
_entity_poly.pdbx_strand_id
1 'polypeptide(L)'
;AFINFLKPELALAFQEKWHGQCLSTTGRTKPLVIAAAPLQGVEDNLKELLGKDFMKLSRTNNLPALFYGTLRVNTEAILCMMRSERKQASTDANFSRISL
;
A
#
# COMPACT_ATOMS: atom_id res chain seq x y z
N ALA A 1 2.89 8.09 -7.50
CA ALA A 1 2.17 7.89 -6.22
C ALA A 1 1.26 6.68 -6.37
N PHE A 2 0.98 5.95 -5.29
CA PHE A 2 0.08 4.79 -5.30
C PHE A 2 -1.14 5.08 -4.44
N ILE A 3 -2.31 4.61 -4.86
CA ILE A 3 -3.57 4.73 -4.13
C ILE A 3 -4.20 3.34 -4.09
N ASN A 4 -4.55 2.86 -2.90
CA ASN A 4 -5.22 1.59 -2.72
C ASN A 4 -6.73 1.82 -2.54
N PHE A 5 -7.55 1.05 -3.24
CA PHE A 5 -8.99 1.05 -3.10
C PHE A 5 -9.44 -0.26 -2.47
N LEU A 6 -10.43 -0.22 -1.58
CA LEU A 6 -10.98 -1.40 -0.94
C LEU A 6 -11.87 -2.23 -1.88
N LYS A 7 -12.33 -1.64 -2.98
CA LYS A 7 -13.18 -2.29 -3.97
C LYS A 7 -12.74 -1.93 -5.39
N PRO A 8 -12.71 -2.89 -6.34
CA PRO A 8 -12.29 -2.65 -7.72
C PRO A 8 -13.09 -1.56 -8.44
N GLU A 9 -14.39 -1.49 -8.22
CA GLU A 9 -15.28 -0.51 -8.86
C GLU A 9 -14.92 0.94 -8.50
N LEU A 10 -14.37 1.18 -7.30
CA LEU A 10 -13.92 2.50 -6.88
C LEU A 10 -12.61 2.90 -7.57
N ALA A 11 -11.72 1.94 -7.81
CA ALA A 11 -10.48 2.17 -8.55
C ALA A 11 -10.78 2.55 -10.01
N LEU A 12 -11.72 1.84 -10.64
CA LEU A 12 -12.19 2.12 -12.00
C LEU A 12 -12.82 3.51 -12.08
N ALA A 13 -13.78 3.83 -11.20
CA ALA A 13 -14.43 5.14 -11.18
C ALA A 13 -13.42 6.28 -10.95
N PHE A 14 -12.39 6.06 -10.12
CA PHE A 14 -11.32 7.03 -9.93
C PHE A 14 -10.47 7.22 -11.19
N GLN A 15 -10.08 6.12 -11.84
CA GLN A 15 -9.30 6.18 -13.07
C GLN A 15 -10.08 6.89 -14.19
N GLU A 16 -11.33 6.51 -14.43
CA GLU A 16 -12.21 7.14 -15.44
C GLU A 16 -12.36 8.64 -15.21
N LYS A 17 -12.51 9.04 -13.94
CA LYS A 17 -12.72 10.45 -13.59
C LYS A 17 -11.47 11.31 -13.72
N TRP A 18 -10.30 10.79 -13.34
CA TRP A 18 -9.10 11.61 -13.14
C TRP A 18 -8.01 11.36 -14.19
N HIS A 19 -8.01 10.23 -14.88
CA HIS A 19 -7.01 9.98 -15.90
C HIS A 19 -7.14 11.00 -17.04
N GLY A 20 -6.02 11.56 -17.49
CA GLY A 20 -6.00 12.61 -18.51
C GLY A 20 -6.37 14.00 -18.00
N GLN A 21 -6.87 14.14 -16.77
CA GLN A 21 -7.21 15.44 -16.18
C GLN A 21 -5.96 16.17 -15.69
N CYS A 22 -6.00 17.51 -15.65
CA CYS A 22 -4.93 18.34 -15.12
C CYS A 22 -5.29 18.90 -13.75
N LEU A 23 -4.35 18.90 -12.80
CA LEU A 23 -4.54 19.58 -11.52
C LEU A 23 -4.28 21.07 -11.69
N SER A 24 -5.30 21.90 -11.48
CA SER A 24 -5.23 23.36 -11.64
C SER A 24 -4.37 24.07 -10.59
N THR A 25 -3.98 23.37 -9.52
CA THR A 25 -3.35 23.93 -8.33
C THR A 25 -1.84 24.15 -8.44
N THR A 26 -1.18 23.64 -9.49
CA THR A 26 0.25 23.88 -9.72
C THR A 26 0.44 24.37 -11.14
N GLY A 27 1.25 25.42 -11.35
CA GLY A 27 1.49 26.02 -12.68
C GLY A 27 2.10 25.10 -13.75
N ARG A 28 2.21 23.79 -13.48
CA ARG A 28 2.54 22.74 -14.44
C ARG A 28 1.29 21.89 -14.72
N THR A 29 0.73 22.03 -15.92
CA THR A 29 -0.51 21.41 -16.41
C THR A 29 -0.27 20.05 -17.07
N LYS A 30 0.53 19.17 -16.45
CA LYS A 30 0.67 17.82 -17.00
C LYS A 30 -0.59 16.99 -16.68
N PRO A 31 -1.16 16.28 -17.66
CA PRO A 31 -2.28 15.39 -17.42
C PRO A 31 -1.88 14.24 -16.50
N LEU A 32 -2.80 13.81 -15.64
CA LEU A 32 -2.61 12.69 -14.74
C LEU A 32 -2.59 11.37 -15.51
N VAL A 33 -1.50 10.62 -15.36
CA VAL A 33 -1.41 9.24 -15.85
C VAL A 33 -1.76 8.29 -14.72
N ILE A 34 -2.90 7.61 -14.83
CA ILE A 34 -3.46 6.72 -13.81
C ILE A 34 -3.67 5.37 -14.48
N ALA A 35 -3.06 4.35 -13.91
CA ALA A 35 -3.15 2.97 -14.39
C ALA A 35 -3.26 2.03 -13.20
N ALA A 36 -3.83 0.85 -13.44
CA ALA A 36 -3.79 -0.23 -12.47
C ALA A 36 -2.33 -0.66 -12.24
N ALA A 37 -1.95 -0.80 -10.97
CA ALA A 37 -0.65 -1.35 -10.63
C ALA A 37 -0.62 -2.86 -10.92
N PRO A 38 0.50 -3.39 -11.45
CA PRO A 38 0.66 -4.82 -11.70
C PRO A 38 0.68 -5.64 -10.40
N LEU A 39 1.07 -5.02 -9.29
CA LEU A 39 0.96 -5.57 -7.94
C LEU A 39 -0.17 -4.88 -7.18
N GLN A 40 -1.09 -5.69 -6.66
CA GLN A 40 -2.25 -5.25 -5.89
C GLN A 40 -2.14 -5.77 -4.46
N GLY A 41 -2.74 -5.02 -3.52
CA GLY A 41 -2.66 -5.33 -2.10
C GLY A 41 -1.58 -4.50 -1.40
N VAL A 42 -1.92 -4.03 -0.20
CA VAL A 42 -1.04 -3.15 0.60
C VAL A 42 0.29 -3.83 0.89
N GLU A 43 0.27 -5.12 1.23
CA GLU A 43 1.49 -5.87 1.55
C GLU A 43 2.43 -5.96 0.35
N ASP A 44 1.93 -6.38 -0.80
CA ASP A 44 2.78 -6.63 -1.95
C ASP A 44 3.26 -5.33 -2.60
N ASN A 45 2.43 -4.28 -2.61
CA ASN A 45 2.87 -2.93 -2.94
C ASN A 45 3.98 -2.44 -2.01
N LEU A 46 3.85 -2.67 -0.70
CA LEU A 46 4.88 -2.27 0.24
C LEU A 46 6.17 -3.09 0.08
N LYS A 47 6.07 -4.40 -0.21
CA LYS A 47 7.25 -5.25 -0.50
C LYS A 47 7.98 -4.79 -1.76
N GLU A 48 7.26 -4.47 -2.82
CA GLU A 48 7.86 -4.00 -4.08
C GLU A 48 8.46 -2.60 -3.92
N LEU A 49 7.72 -1.66 -3.34
CA LEU A 49 8.16 -0.28 -3.16
C LEU A 49 9.38 -0.16 -2.23
N LEU A 50 9.43 -0.98 -1.18
CA LEU A 50 10.47 -0.91 -0.16
C LEU A 50 11.61 -1.91 -0.41
N GLY A 51 11.48 -2.77 -1.43
CA GLY A 51 12.49 -3.75 -1.83
C GLY A 51 12.94 -4.70 -0.71
N LYS A 52 14.15 -5.27 -0.85
CA LYS A 52 14.74 -6.20 0.13
C LYS A 52 15.07 -5.54 1.48
N ASP A 53 15.15 -4.22 1.53
CA ASP A 53 15.44 -3.43 2.73
C ASP A 53 14.16 -2.83 3.38
N PHE A 54 12.99 -3.40 3.10
CA PHE A 54 11.71 -3.10 3.78
C PHE A 54 11.86 -2.98 5.32
N MET A 55 12.78 -3.73 5.90
CA MET A 55 13.05 -3.72 7.34
C MET A 55 13.76 -2.44 7.85
N LYS A 56 14.45 -1.67 7.00
CA LYS A 56 15.23 -0.46 7.38
C LYS A 56 14.48 0.86 7.17
N LEU A 57 13.30 0.83 6.54
CA LEU A 57 12.63 2.02 6.00
C LEU A 57 11.69 2.76 6.98
N SER A 58 11.71 2.45 8.28
CA SER A 58 10.89 3.17 9.28
C SER A 58 11.26 4.66 9.43
N ARG A 59 12.26 5.17 8.70
CA ARG A 59 12.79 6.54 8.82
C ARG A 59 12.69 7.40 7.57
N THR A 60 12.10 6.92 6.47
CA THR A 60 12.05 7.70 5.22
C THR A 60 10.74 8.47 5.07
N ASN A 61 10.81 9.78 4.83
CA ASN A 61 9.67 10.66 4.54
C ASN A 61 8.91 10.32 3.24
N ASN A 62 9.33 9.29 2.50
CA ASN A 62 8.80 8.90 1.19
C ASN A 62 7.93 7.65 1.26
N LEU A 63 7.27 7.41 2.39
CA LEU A 63 6.34 6.28 2.52
C LEU A 63 5.05 6.54 1.72
N PRO A 64 4.44 5.48 1.15
CA PRO A 64 3.19 5.62 0.44
C PRO A 64 2.10 6.07 1.42
N ALA A 65 1.18 6.92 0.93
CA ALA A 65 0.00 7.29 1.70
C ALA A 65 -1.01 6.13 1.66
N LEU A 66 -1.38 5.63 2.84
CA LEU A 66 -2.36 4.55 2.99
C LEU A 66 -3.69 5.10 3.52
N PHE A 67 -4.80 4.53 3.04
CA PHE A 67 -6.15 4.96 3.41
C PHE A 67 -7.02 3.74 3.74
N TYR A 68 -7.87 3.88 4.76
CA TYR A 68 -8.95 2.94 5.09
C TYR A 68 -10.28 3.68 4.96
N GLY A 69 -10.98 3.45 3.84
CA GLY A 69 -12.11 4.32 3.45
C GLY A 69 -11.61 5.74 3.15
N THR A 70 -12.14 6.73 3.88
CA THR A 70 -11.75 8.14 3.76
C THR A 70 -10.67 8.58 4.76
N LEU A 71 -10.25 7.68 5.66
CA LEU A 71 -9.29 7.99 6.71
C LEU A 71 -7.87 7.64 6.27
N ARG A 72 -6.96 8.63 6.36
CA ARG A 72 -5.52 8.38 6.17
C ARG A 72 -4.98 7.60 7.36
N VAL A 73 -4.29 6.50 7.09
CA VAL A 73 -3.69 5.63 8.11
C VAL A 73 -2.18 5.86 8.15
N ASN A 74 -1.59 5.76 9.34
CA ASN A 74 -0.15 5.83 9.50
C ASN A 74 0.50 4.56 8.91
N THR A 75 1.31 4.76 7.87
CA THR A 75 2.03 3.69 7.19
C THR A 75 2.91 2.89 8.15
N GLU A 76 3.55 3.52 9.14
CA GLU A 76 4.37 2.84 10.15
C GLU A 76 3.54 1.92 11.06
N ALA A 77 2.32 2.34 11.43
CA ALA A 77 1.42 1.52 12.23
C ALA A 77 0.99 0.26 11.48
N ILE A 78 0.69 0.38 10.18
CA ILE A 78 0.38 -0.77 9.32
C ILE A 78 1.58 -1.71 9.21
N LEU A 79 2.77 -1.17 8.97
CA LEU A 79 4.00 -1.97 8.95
C LEU A 79 4.23 -2.71 10.27
N CYS A 80 3.92 -2.08 11.41
CA CYS A 80 4.03 -2.70 12.73
C CYS A 80 3.01 -3.82 12.93
N MET A 81 1.75 -3.63 12.54
CA MET A 81 0.72 -4.68 12.61
C MET A 81 1.10 -5.90 11.78
N MET A 82 1.57 -5.70 10.55
CA MET A 82 2.04 -6.79 9.69
C MET A 82 3.25 -7.55 10.27
N ARG A 83 4.11 -6.89 11.06
CA ARG A 83 5.20 -7.56 11.78
C ARG A 83 4.68 -8.52 12.86
N SER A 84 3.60 -8.14 13.54
CA SER A 84 2.97 -8.95 14.60
C SER A 84 2.27 -10.19 14.03
N GLU A 85 1.58 -10.05 12.89
CA GLU A 85 0.88 -11.16 12.22
C GLU A 85 1.85 -12.27 11.75
N ARG A 86 3.05 -11.91 11.28
CA ARG A 86 4.09 -12.91 10.91
C ARG A 86 4.65 -13.68 12.10
N LYS A 87 4.73 -13.05 13.28
CA LYS A 87 5.18 -13.72 14.51
C LYS A 87 4.14 -14.72 15.00
N GLN A 88 2.85 -14.40 14.88
CA GLN A 88 1.77 -15.32 15.23
C GLN A 88 1.76 -16.54 14.29
N ALA A 89 1.80 -16.31 12.97
CA ALA A 89 1.78 -17.39 11.98
C ALA A 89 2.98 -18.34 12.06
N SER A 90 4.18 -17.85 12.43
CA SER A 90 5.35 -18.71 12.66
C SER A 90 5.29 -19.49 13.98
N THR A 91 4.59 -18.97 14.99
CA THR A 91 4.43 -19.67 16.28
C THR A 91 3.41 -20.81 16.14
N ASP A 92 2.31 -20.56 15.42
CA ASP A 92 1.27 -21.56 15.15
C ASP A 92 1.76 -22.68 14.21
N ALA A 93 2.60 -22.33 13.23
CA ALA A 93 3.23 -23.31 12.34
C ALA A 93 4.28 -24.20 13.05
N ASN A 94 4.97 -23.68 14.08
CA ASN A 94 5.91 -24.47 14.88
C ASN A 94 5.20 -25.37 15.90
N PHE A 95 4.09 -24.93 16.50
CA PHE A 95 3.31 -25.75 17.43
C PHE A 95 2.66 -26.96 16.73
N SER A 96 2.30 -26.80 15.46
CA SER A 96 1.71 -27.86 14.62
C SER A 96 2.72 -28.92 14.16
N ARG A 97 4.03 -28.69 14.33
CA ARG A 97 5.10 -29.62 13.93
C ARG A 97 5.70 -30.43 15.08
N ILE A 98 5.45 -30.04 16.33
CA ILE A 98 6.01 -30.71 17.53
C ILE A 98 5.01 -31.72 18.13
N SER A 99 3.79 -31.81 17.61
CA SER A 99 2.72 -32.72 18.09
C SER A 99 2.58 -34.02 17.27
N LEU A 100 3.67 -34.56 16.71
CA LEU A 100 3.68 -35.90 16.08
C LEU A 100 4.67 -36.81 16.79
#